data_AF-A0A941ZGX2-F1
#
_entry.id   AF-A0A941ZGX2-F1
#
_cell.length_a   1.000
_cell.length_b   1.000
_cell.length_c   1.000
_cell.angle_alpha   90.00
_cell.angle_beta   90.00
_cell.angle_gamma   90.00
#
_symmetry.space_group_name_H-M   'P 1'
#
loop_
_entity.id
_entity.type
_entity.pdbx_description
1 polymer ?
#
loop_
_entity_poly.entity_id
_entity_poly.type
_entity_poly.pdbx_seq_one_letter_code
_entity_poly.pdbx_strand_id
1 'polypeptide(L)'
;MLQVEAMRIVHIAVLALAAAFASAPAAAQPAGKRGDAAVSGDAAVLAAREAFAAGDRNRLALAAAAIGEHPLRSYGEFWSLQLRLRSERNGTAVAVDRAVAEFMQRHPRTYVADRVRLDWLLNLGARREFDALLRERPAVVWGDDAQLRCYELLARYVTQERPKSLADEGRGLLAATRESSTEGCAALADELIADRQLSPWTRVRALVEHNQLASARRATAALPPADAAQAAQIIEQPARWLTTHERRI
;
A
#
# COMPACT_ATOMS: atom_id res chain seq x y z
N MET A 1 23.85 48.99 57.33
CA MET A 1 24.90 48.14 56.71
C MET A 1 24.64 48.16 55.20
N LEU A 2 25.25 49.04 54.39
CA LEU A 2 26.65 48.98 53.88
C LEU A 2 26.91 47.59 53.26
N GLN A 3 27.20 47.38 51.96
CA GLN A 3 27.57 48.18 50.78
C GLN A 3 27.11 47.38 49.54
N VAL A 4 26.50 47.96 48.49
CA VAL A 4 27.12 48.69 47.36
C VAL A 4 28.24 47.90 46.69
N GLU A 5 28.01 47.49 45.44
CA GLU A 5 28.85 47.71 44.24
C GLU A 5 28.19 46.93 43.07
N ALA A 6 28.10 47.38 41.83
CA ALA A 6 28.21 48.69 41.25
C ALA A 6 27.54 48.59 39.87
N MET A 7 26.68 49.56 39.60
CA MET A 7 26.10 49.86 38.30
C MET A 7 27.20 50.30 37.33
N ARG A 8 27.31 49.66 36.16
CA ARG A 8 27.90 50.29 34.97
C ARG A 8 27.13 49.93 33.71
N ILE A 9 26.19 50.82 33.40
CA ILE A 9 25.69 51.11 32.06
C ILE A 9 26.90 51.53 31.21
N VAL A 10 27.14 50.84 30.11
CA VAL A 10 27.99 51.33 29.01
C VAL A 10 27.29 50.99 27.69
N HIS A 11 26.71 52.03 27.07
CA HIS A 11 26.29 52.03 25.68
C HIS A 11 27.52 51.91 24.77
N ILE A 12 27.64 50.84 23.98
CA ILE A 12 28.59 50.80 22.85
C ILE A 12 27.91 50.19 21.62
N ALA A 13 27.65 51.08 20.67
CA ALA A 13 27.71 50.94 19.21
C ALA A 13 27.16 49.66 18.56
N VAL A 14 26.00 49.80 17.92
CA VAL A 14 25.60 49.00 16.76
C VAL A 14 26.60 49.28 15.63
N LEU A 15 27.56 48.36 15.44
CA LEU A 15 28.40 48.30 14.25
C LEU A 15 27.71 47.39 13.23
N ALA A 16 27.16 48.02 12.19
CA ALA A 16 26.69 47.35 10.99
C ALA A 16 27.88 46.64 10.31
N LEU A 17 27.99 45.33 10.50
CA LEU A 17 28.92 44.51 9.74
C LEU A 17 28.23 44.13 8.42
N ALA A 18 28.52 44.91 7.38
CA ALA A 18 28.22 44.54 6.00
C ALA A 18 29.01 43.26 5.67
N ALA A 19 28.35 42.10 5.72
CA ALA A 19 28.90 40.87 5.20
C ALA A 19 28.97 41.00 3.68
N ALA A 20 30.18 41.24 3.17
CA ALA A 20 30.48 41.13 1.77
C ALA A 20 30.09 39.73 1.29
N PHE A 21 29.05 39.65 0.46
CA PHE A 21 28.81 38.48 -0.39
C PHE A 21 30.01 38.34 -1.31
N ALA A 22 31.00 37.54 -0.90
CA ALA A 22 32.01 37.05 -1.81
C ALA A 22 31.29 36.13 -2.80
N SER A 23 31.05 36.64 -4.00
CA SER A 23 30.64 35.87 -5.16
C SER A 23 31.71 34.80 -5.42
N ALA A 24 31.54 33.62 -4.83
CA ALA A 24 32.29 32.46 -5.27
C ALA A 24 31.94 32.23 -6.75
N PRO A 25 32.92 32.13 -7.66
CA PRO A 25 32.61 31.74 -9.01
C PRO A 25 31.99 30.35 -8.91
N ALA A 26 30.77 30.21 -9.43
CA ALA A 26 30.20 28.91 -9.70
C ALA A 26 31.18 28.23 -10.66
N ALA A 27 32.03 27.35 -10.12
CA ALA A 27 32.77 26.41 -10.93
C ALA A 27 31.71 25.57 -11.63
N ALA A 28 31.42 25.91 -12.90
CA ALA A 28 30.65 25.08 -13.78
C ALA A 28 31.33 23.71 -13.76
N GLN A 29 30.67 22.74 -13.09
CA GLN A 29 31.09 21.36 -13.21
C GLN A 29 31.10 21.05 -14.70
N PRO A 30 32.21 20.50 -15.25
CA PRO A 30 32.23 20.13 -16.65
C PRO A 30 31.06 19.17 -16.85
N ALA A 31 30.13 19.55 -17.73
CA ALA A 31 29.09 18.64 -18.20
C ALA A 31 29.81 17.48 -18.87
N GLY A 32 30.08 16.42 -18.09
CA GLY A 32 30.65 15.19 -18.59
C GLY A 32 29.78 14.73 -19.74
N LYS A 33 30.40 14.44 -20.90
CA LYS A 33 29.72 13.79 -22.02
C LYS A 33 28.93 12.62 -21.43
N ARG A 34 27.59 12.65 -21.53
CA ARG A 34 26.77 11.46 -21.27
C ARG A 34 27.27 10.39 -22.24
N GLY A 35 28.10 9.48 -21.75
CA GLY A 35 28.72 8.45 -22.57
C GLY A 35 27.68 7.46 -23.07
N ASP A 36 28.02 6.72 -24.13
CA ASP A 36 27.15 5.71 -24.74
C ASP A 36 26.62 4.67 -23.72
N ALA A 37 27.38 4.42 -22.65
CA ALA A 37 26.96 3.56 -21.53
C ALA A 37 25.76 4.12 -20.73
N ALA A 38 25.67 5.44 -20.54
CA ALA A 38 24.52 6.06 -19.87
C ALA A 38 23.27 6.03 -20.77
N VAL A 39 23.44 6.30 -22.06
CA VAL A 39 22.37 6.21 -23.06
C VAL A 39 21.87 4.76 -23.20
N SER A 40 22.78 3.78 -23.13
CA SER A 40 22.44 2.36 -23.13
C SER A 40 21.72 1.94 -21.85
N GLY A 41 22.13 2.44 -20.68
CA GLY A 41 21.46 2.19 -19.40
C GLY A 41 20.05 2.77 -19.33
N ASP A 42 19.86 4.01 -19.81
CA ASP A 42 18.54 4.65 -19.94
C ASP A 42 17.60 3.81 -20.82
N ALA A 43 18.08 3.38 -21.99
CA ALA A 43 17.30 2.53 -22.90
C ALA A 43 16.93 1.18 -22.26
N ALA A 44 17.85 0.56 -21.51
CA ALA A 44 17.59 -0.68 -20.79
C ALA A 44 16.54 -0.52 -19.69
N VAL A 45 16.54 0.60 -18.95
CA VAL A 45 15.50 0.90 -17.95
C VAL A 45 14.13 1.03 -18.62
N LEU A 46 14.03 1.73 -19.74
CA LEU A 46 12.77 1.85 -20.49
C LEU A 46 12.29 0.49 -21.00
N ALA A 47 13.19 -0.32 -21.57
CA ALA A 47 12.86 -1.67 -22.02
C ALA A 47 12.39 -2.58 -20.88
N ALA A 48 12.99 -2.46 -19.69
CA ALA A 48 12.57 -3.18 -18.50
C ALA A 48 11.17 -2.73 -18.04
N ARG A 49 10.89 -1.42 -18.05
CA ARG A 49 9.56 -0.89 -17.72
C ARG A 49 8.48 -1.40 -18.68
N GLU A 50 8.78 -1.42 -19.98
CA GLU A 50 7.87 -1.95 -21.00
C GLU A 50 7.59 -3.44 -20.79
N ALA A 51 8.64 -4.24 -20.56
CA ALA A 51 8.50 -5.66 -20.28
C ALA A 51 7.68 -5.93 -19.01
N PHE A 52 7.89 -5.14 -17.97
CA PHE A 52 7.10 -5.17 -16.75
C PHE A 52 5.63 -4.85 -16.99
N ALA A 53 5.32 -3.81 -17.77
CA ALA A 53 3.96 -3.44 -18.13
C ALA A 53 3.27 -4.55 -18.95
N ALA A 54 4.02 -5.23 -19.82
CA ALA A 54 3.54 -6.38 -20.59
C ALA A 54 3.44 -7.68 -19.77
N GLY A 55 3.99 -7.72 -18.54
CA GLY A 55 4.07 -8.93 -17.74
C GLY A 55 5.07 -9.98 -18.26
N ASP A 56 5.95 -9.60 -19.20
CA ASP A 56 6.95 -10.48 -19.81
C ASP A 56 8.18 -10.61 -18.92
N ARG A 57 8.24 -11.69 -18.15
CA ARG A 57 9.32 -11.97 -17.19
C ARG A 57 10.67 -12.20 -17.86
N ASN A 58 10.67 -12.84 -19.03
CA ASN A 58 11.91 -13.19 -19.71
C ASN A 58 12.54 -11.93 -20.29
N ARG A 59 11.75 -11.11 -20.99
CA ARG A 59 12.21 -9.83 -21.51
C ARG A 59 12.60 -8.88 -20.38
N LEU A 60 11.88 -8.89 -19.26
CA LEU A 60 12.23 -8.10 -18.09
C LEU A 60 13.58 -8.52 -17.51
N ALA A 61 13.84 -9.81 -17.34
CA ALA A 61 15.10 -10.31 -16.80
C ALA A 61 16.31 -9.89 -17.67
N LEU A 62 16.17 -10.01 -19.00
CA LEU A 62 17.20 -9.58 -19.95
C LEU A 62 17.43 -8.06 -19.89
N ALA A 63 16.35 -7.28 -19.93
CA ALA A 63 16.46 -5.82 -19.89
C ALA A 63 17.01 -5.32 -18.55
N ALA A 64 16.59 -5.91 -17.43
CA ALA A 64 17.08 -5.57 -16.10
C ALA A 64 18.58 -5.85 -15.95
N ALA A 65 19.07 -6.97 -16.48
CA ALA A 65 20.50 -7.29 -16.50
C ALA A 65 21.31 -6.27 -17.34
N ALA A 66 20.72 -5.78 -18.44
CA ALA A 66 21.34 -4.79 -19.32
C ALA A 66 21.43 -3.36 -18.73
N ILE A 67 20.76 -3.07 -17.61
CA ILE A 67 20.79 -1.74 -16.99
C ILE A 67 22.22 -1.34 -16.56
N GLY A 68 23.07 -2.29 -16.17
CA GLY A 68 24.44 -1.96 -15.74
C GLY A 68 24.46 -1.06 -14.51
N GLU A 69 25.56 -0.33 -14.28
CA GLU A 69 25.75 0.59 -13.12
C GLU A 69 24.94 1.89 -13.28
N HIS A 70 23.63 1.76 -13.49
CA HIS A 70 22.72 2.89 -13.64
C HIS A 70 22.07 3.27 -12.29
N PRO A 71 21.82 4.56 -12.00
CA PRO A 71 21.12 4.98 -10.77
C PRO A 71 19.76 4.32 -10.55
N LEU A 72 19.09 3.86 -11.61
CA LEU A 72 17.79 3.18 -11.56
C LEU A 72 17.89 1.64 -11.63
N ARG A 73 19.07 1.03 -11.45
CA ARG A 73 19.23 -0.43 -11.45
C ARG A 73 18.22 -1.15 -10.54
N SER A 74 17.98 -0.60 -9.35
CA SER A 74 17.04 -1.17 -8.38
C SER A 74 15.60 -1.29 -8.90
N TYR A 75 15.21 -0.51 -9.91
CA TYR A 75 13.88 -0.60 -10.51
C TYR A 75 13.70 -1.88 -11.35
N GLY A 76 14.74 -2.36 -12.04
CA GLY A 76 14.67 -3.62 -12.78
C GLY A 76 14.39 -4.81 -11.86
N GLU A 77 15.06 -4.82 -10.70
CA GLU A 77 14.87 -5.84 -9.66
C GLU A 77 13.51 -5.72 -8.96
N PHE A 78 13.11 -4.49 -8.62
CA PHE A 78 11.80 -4.16 -8.07
C PHE A 78 10.65 -4.69 -8.94
N TRP A 79 10.71 -4.43 -10.25
CA TRP A 79 9.71 -4.91 -11.19
C TRP A 79 9.69 -6.44 -11.29
N SER A 80 10.86 -7.07 -11.25
CA SER A 80 10.98 -8.53 -11.26
C SER A 80 10.31 -9.15 -10.04
N LEU A 81 10.54 -8.59 -8.84
CA LEU A 81 9.89 -9.02 -7.60
C LEU A 81 8.39 -8.78 -7.63
N GLN A 82 7.92 -7.64 -8.12
CA GLN A 82 6.50 -7.36 -8.25
C GLN A 82 5.77 -8.38 -9.13
N LEU A 83 6.35 -8.78 -10.27
CA LEU A 83 5.74 -9.81 -11.12
C LEU A 83 5.67 -11.15 -10.39
N ARG A 84 6.71 -11.53 -9.64
CA ARG A 84 6.74 -12.77 -8.86
C ARG A 84 5.70 -12.76 -7.75
N LEU A 85 5.64 -11.69 -6.95
CA LEU A 85 4.66 -11.50 -5.89
C LEU A 85 3.21 -11.58 -6.42
N ARG A 86 2.95 -11.11 -7.65
CA ARG A 86 1.64 -11.21 -8.30
C ARG A 86 1.26 -12.63 -8.72
N SER A 87 2.22 -13.48 -9.14
CA SER A 87 1.89 -14.88 -9.48
C SER A 87 1.85 -15.79 -8.27
N GLU A 88 2.71 -15.55 -7.28
CA GLU A 88 2.89 -16.42 -6.13
C GLU A 88 1.99 -15.96 -4.96
N ARG A 89 0.73 -15.60 -5.25
CA ARG A 89 -0.24 -15.14 -4.23
C ARG A 89 -0.92 -16.26 -3.45
N ASN A 90 -0.86 -17.49 -3.96
CA ASN A 90 -1.51 -18.66 -3.38
C ASN A 90 -0.48 -19.73 -3.03
N GLY A 91 -0.64 -20.37 -1.87
CA GLY A 91 0.24 -21.45 -1.41
C GLY A 91 1.55 -20.96 -0.79
N THR A 92 2.48 -21.87 -0.52
CA THR A 92 3.76 -21.55 0.13
C THR A 92 4.74 -20.89 -0.84
N ALA A 93 5.23 -19.68 -0.55
CA ALA A 93 6.09 -18.90 -1.44
C ALA A 93 7.51 -18.65 -0.89
N VAL A 94 8.14 -19.66 -0.30
CA VAL A 94 9.47 -19.54 0.36
C VAL A 94 10.53 -18.84 -0.51
N ALA A 95 10.52 -19.12 -1.82
CA ALA A 95 11.48 -18.52 -2.75
C ALA A 95 11.25 -17.02 -2.99
N VAL A 96 10.00 -16.53 -2.97
CA VAL A 96 9.72 -15.09 -3.07
C VAL A 96 10.02 -14.40 -1.75
N ASP A 97 9.69 -15.02 -0.62
CA ASP A 97 9.95 -14.47 0.72
C ASP A 97 11.44 -14.23 0.94
N ARG A 98 12.28 -15.21 0.58
CA ARG A 98 13.74 -15.06 0.60
C ARG A 98 14.22 -13.94 -0.33
N ALA A 99 13.72 -13.88 -1.56
CA ALA A 99 14.13 -12.88 -2.53
C ALA A 99 13.73 -11.45 -2.11
N VAL A 100 12.58 -11.30 -1.44
CA VAL A 100 12.17 -10.04 -0.82
C VAL A 100 13.14 -9.66 0.29
N ALA A 101 13.48 -10.57 1.21
CA ALA A 101 14.45 -10.31 2.27
C ALA A 101 15.82 -9.86 1.73
N GLU A 102 16.35 -10.55 0.72
CA GLU A 102 17.60 -10.20 0.04
C GLU A 102 17.53 -8.81 -0.63
N PHE A 103 16.40 -8.46 -1.24
CA PHE A 103 16.20 -7.14 -1.85
C PHE A 103 16.18 -6.03 -0.80
N MET A 104 15.52 -6.24 0.34
CA MET A 104 15.52 -5.28 1.44
C MET A 104 16.92 -5.04 2.01
N GLN A 105 17.74 -6.08 2.08
CA GLN A 105 19.13 -5.97 2.53
C GLN A 105 20.01 -5.17 1.57
N ARG A 106 19.79 -5.33 0.25
CA ARG A 106 20.54 -4.60 -0.79
C ARG A 106 20.07 -3.16 -1.00
N HIS A 107 18.80 -2.87 -0.70
CA HIS A 107 18.20 -1.53 -0.87
C HIS A 107 17.55 -1.00 0.41
N PRO A 108 18.27 -0.94 1.55
CA PRO A 108 17.68 -0.58 2.83
C PRO A 108 17.19 0.87 2.82
N ARG A 109 16.01 1.11 3.41
CA ARG A 109 15.40 2.45 3.57
C ARG A 109 15.22 3.23 2.26
N THR A 110 14.98 2.52 1.16
CA THR A 110 14.65 3.12 -0.14
C THR A 110 13.15 3.08 -0.39
N TYR A 111 12.66 3.97 -1.27
CA TYR A 111 11.27 3.94 -1.73
C TYR A 111 10.89 2.62 -2.39
N VAL A 112 11.76 2.08 -3.25
CA VAL A 112 11.49 0.80 -3.93
C VAL A 112 11.41 -0.37 -2.94
N ALA A 113 12.23 -0.38 -1.89
CA ALA A 113 12.14 -1.36 -0.81
C ALA A 113 10.82 -1.25 -0.04
N ASP A 114 10.39 -0.03 0.29
CA ASP A 114 9.10 0.16 0.96
C ASP A 114 7.93 -0.32 0.10
N ARG A 115 7.96 -0.03 -1.21
CA ARG A 115 6.96 -0.50 -2.18
C ARG A 115 6.94 -2.03 -2.31
N VAL A 116 8.09 -2.70 -2.40
CA VAL A 116 8.15 -4.17 -2.37
C VAL A 116 7.57 -4.70 -1.06
N ARG A 117 7.87 -4.07 0.07
CA ARG A 117 7.39 -4.53 1.38
C ARG A 117 5.87 -4.45 1.44
N LEU A 118 5.27 -3.36 0.94
CA LEU A 118 3.81 -3.25 0.84
C LEU A 118 3.22 -4.40 0.02
N ASP A 119 3.73 -4.64 -1.20
CA ASP A 119 3.21 -5.69 -2.09
C ASP A 119 3.41 -7.09 -1.48
N TRP A 120 4.50 -7.29 -0.75
CA TRP A 120 4.78 -8.52 -0.02
C TRP A 120 3.83 -8.72 1.17
N LEU A 121 3.50 -7.66 1.93
CA LEU A 121 2.52 -7.76 3.01
C LEU A 121 1.11 -8.08 2.48
N LEU A 122 0.72 -7.52 1.33
CA LEU A 122 -0.53 -7.89 0.67
C LEU A 122 -0.53 -9.37 0.28
N ASN A 123 0.60 -9.87 -0.22
CA ASN A 123 0.79 -11.28 -0.56
C ASN A 123 0.74 -12.19 0.70
N LEU A 124 1.39 -11.80 1.80
CA LEU A 124 1.32 -12.50 3.09
C LEU A 124 -0.12 -12.55 3.63
N GLY A 125 -0.86 -11.44 3.51
CA GLY A 125 -2.26 -11.35 3.89
C GLY A 125 -3.15 -12.32 3.11
N ALA A 126 -2.98 -12.37 1.79
CA ALA A 126 -3.71 -13.31 0.92
C ALA A 126 -3.41 -14.78 1.27
N ARG A 127 -2.16 -15.10 1.62
CA ARG A 127 -1.74 -16.44 2.09
C ARG A 127 -2.13 -16.75 3.54
N ARG A 128 -2.71 -15.79 4.27
CA ARG A 128 -2.99 -15.85 5.71
C ARG A 128 -1.75 -16.11 6.59
N GLU A 129 -0.57 -15.65 6.13
CA GLU A 129 0.67 -15.69 6.92
C GLU A 129 0.73 -14.52 7.91
N PHE A 130 -0.22 -14.52 8.85
CA PHE A 130 -0.53 -13.37 9.70
C PHE A 130 0.60 -12.99 10.66
N ASP A 131 1.31 -13.95 11.24
CA ASP A 131 2.44 -13.65 12.13
C ASP A 131 3.57 -12.94 11.39
N ALA A 132 3.84 -13.33 10.14
CA ALA A 132 4.81 -12.67 9.29
C ALA A 132 4.34 -11.27 8.89
N LEU A 133 3.06 -11.13 8.50
CA LEU A 133 2.48 -9.83 8.20
C LEU A 133 2.62 -8.86 9.37
N LEU A 134 2.21 -9.27 10.57
CA LEU A 134 2.24 -8.41 11.76
C LEU A 134 3.66 -8.05 12.21
N ARG A 135 4.63 -8.96 12.03
CA ARG A 135 6.04 -8.68 12.30
C ARG A 135 6.64 -7.65 11.35
N GLU A 136 6.31 -7.72 10.06
CA GLU A 136 6.93 -6.90 9.01
C GLU A 136 6.20 -5.57 8.78
N ARG A 137 4.91 -5.50 9.14
CA ARG A 137 4.05 -4.31 8.96
C ARG A 137 4.65 -3.00 9.53
N PRO A 138 5.25 -2.97 10.74
CA PRO A 138 5.81 -1.74 11.31
C PRO A 138 6.96 -1.13 10.50
N ALA A 139 7.61 -1.90 9.63
CA ALA A 139 8.71 -1.43 8.80
C ALA A 139 8.26 -0.70 7.52
N VAL A 140 6.96 -0.64 7.24
CA VAL A 140 6.41 0.12 6.10
C VAL A 140 6.21 1.57 6.47
N VAL A 141 6.84 2.46 5.71
CA VAL A 141 6.73 3.92 5.87
C VAL A 141 5.53 4.47 5.09
N TRP A 142 5.33 4.05 3.84
CA TRP A 142 4.23 4.50 2.98
C TRP A 142 3.19 3.39 2.83
N GLY A 143 2.41 3.19 3.89
CA GLY A 143 1.46 2.08 4.03
C GLY A 143 0.01 2.50 4.25
N ASP A 144 -0.45 3.55 3.58
CA ASP A 144 -1.84 4.05 3.60
C ASP A 144 -2.78 3.30 2.65
N ASP A 145 -2.37 2.12 2.20
CA ASP A 145 -3.16 1.22 1.37
C ASP A 145 -4.34 0.60 2.15
N ALA A 146 -5.55 0.74 1.61
CA ALA A 146 -6.78 0.27 2.24
C ALA A 146 -6.81 -1.25 2.44
N GLN A 147 -6.31 -2.00 1.47
CA GLN A 147 -6.28 -3.45 1.51
C GLN A 147 -5.31 -3.94 2.59
N LEU A 148 -4.15 -3.29 2.72
CA LEU A 148 -3.18 -3.60 3.75
C LEU A 148 -3.74 -3.35 5.15
N ARG A 149 -4.45 -2.23 5.38
CA ARG A 149 -5.12 -1.96 6.67
C ARG A 149 -6.13 -3.07 7.01
N CYS A 150 -6.92 -3.51 6.04
CA CYS A 150 -7.88 -4.59 6.24
C CYS A 150 -7.19 -5.93 6.56
N TYR A 151 -6.10 -6.27 5.86
CA TYR A 151 -5.32 -7.48 6.17
C TYR A 151 -4.63 -7.41 7.53
N GLU A 152 -4.08 -6.27 7.92
CA GLU A 152 -3.50 -6.05 9.24
C GLU A 152 -4.54 -6.27 10.34
N LEU A 153 -5.73 -5.70 10.17
CA LEU A 153 -6.81 -5.87 11.13
C LEU A 153 -7.34 -7.31 11.18
N LEU A 154 -7.47 -7.95 10.02
CA LEU A 154 -7.81 -9.38 9.93
C LEU A 154 -6.77 -10.24 10.66
N ALA A 155 -5.48 -9.96 10.42
CA ALA A 155 -4.38 -10.67 11.06
C ALA A 155 -4.45 -10.53 12.58
N ARG A 156 -4.57 -9.30 13.11
CA ARG A 156 -4.74 -9.03 14.55
C ARG A 156 -5.97 -9.75 15.11
N TYR A 157 -7.10 -9.67 14.43
CA TYR A 157 -8.35 -10.26 14.88
C TYR A 157 -8.25 -11.79 14.99
N VAL A 158 -7.64 -12.46 14.02
CA VAL A 158 -7.47 -13.92 14.04
C VAL A 158 -6.42 -14.36 15.07
N THR A 159 -5.25 -13.72 15.10
CA THR A 159 -4.14 -14.14 15.98
C THR A 159 -4.38 -13.81 17.45
N GLN A 160 -5.24 -12.84 17.76
CA GLN A 160 -5.60 -12.47 19.14
C GLN A 160 -6.90 -13.14 19.61
N GLU A 161 -7.30 -14.26 18.99
CA GLU A 161 -8.49 -15.03 19.38
C GLU A 161 -9.82 -14.25 19.30
N ARG A 162 -9.95 -13.41 18.27
CA ARG A 162 -11.21 -12.77 17.85
C ARG A 162 -11.89 -11.90 18.91
N PRO A 163 -11.18 -10.93 19.53
CA PRO A 163 -11.78 -10.09 20.54
C PRO A 163 -12.81 -9.15 19.91
N LYS A 164 -13.92 -8.92 20.62
CA LYS A 164 -15.01 -8.05 20.17
C LYS A 164 -14.54 -6.63 19.81
N SER A 165 -13.55 -6.10 20.51
CA SER A 165 -12.96 -4.78 20.22
C SER A 165 -12.39 -4.67 18.80
N LEU A 166 -11.71 -5.72 18.32
CA LEU A 166 -11.17 -5.76 16.95
C LEU A 166 -12.25 -6.01 15.91
N ALA A 167 -13.30 -6.73 16.27
CA ALA A 167 -14.48 -6.86 15.41
C ALA A 167 -15.18 -5.51 15.21
N ASP A 168 -15.32 -4.72 16.29
CA ASP A 168 -15.89 -3.37 16.24
C ASP A 168 -15.02 -2.42 15.38
N GLU A 169 -13.69 -2.47 15.57
CA GLU A 169 -12.72 -1.76 14.72
C GLU A 169 -12.87 -2.17 13.24
N GLY A 170 -13.03 -3.47 12.98
CA GLY A 170 -13.18 -4.04 11.63
C GLY A 170 -14.43 -3.55 10.92
N ARG A 171 -15.56 -3.52 11.63
CA ARG A 171 -16.79 -2.94 11.10
C ARG A 171 -16.64 -1.47 10.78
N GLY A 172 -16.01 -0.70 11.67
CA GLY A 172 -15.72 0.72 11.45
C GLY A 172 -14.85 0.94 10.21
N LEU A 173 -13.76 0.18 10.08
CA LEU A 173 -12.85 0.26 8.94
C LEU A 173 -13.56 -0.06 7.62
N LEU A 174 -14.35 -1.14 7.58
CA LEU A 174 -15.07 -1.57 6.38
C LEU A 174 -16.13 -0.56 5.93
N ALA A 175 -16.79 0.11 6.87
CA ALA A 175 -17.80 1.13 6.60
C ALA A 175 -17.19 2.46 6.13
N ALA A 176 -16.03 2.84 6.65
CA ALA A 176 -15.36 4.11 6.31
C ALA A 176 -14.51 4.05 5.03
N THR A 177 -14.09 2.84 4.61
CA THR A 177 -13.16 2.66 3.50
C THR A 177 -13.88 2.66 2.16
N ARG A 178 -13.60 3.64 1.30
CA ARG A 178 -14.17 3.69 -0.07
C ARG A 178 -13.69 2.56 -0.98
N GLU A 179 -12.56 1.94 -0.65
CA GLU A 179 -11.96 0.79 -1.37
C GLU A 179 -12.32 -0.54 -0.69
N SER A 180 -13.50 -0.60 -0.07
CA SER A 180 -13.97 -1.78 0.67
C SER A 180 -14.08 -3.05 -0.19
N SER A 181 -14.04 -2.93 -1.52
CA SER A 181 -14.06 -4.07 -2.46
C SER A 181 -12.72 -4.76 -2.70
N THR A 182 -11.62 -4.26 -2.12
CA THR A 182 -10.31 -4.91 -2.21
C THR A 182 -10.34 -6.30 -1.57
N GLU A 183 -9.42 -7.18 -1.98
CA GLU A 183 -9.36 -8.57 -1.54
C GLU A 183 -9.21 -8.68 -0.01
N GLY A 184 -8.32 -7.88 0.57
CA GLY A 184 -8.11 -7.85 2.03
C GLY A 184 -9.33 -7.37 2.82
N CYS A 185 -10.06 -6.38 2.30
CA CYS A 185 -11.29 -5.93 2.95
C CYS A 185 -12.45 -6.92 2.75
N ALA A 186 -12.50 -7.63 1.63
CA ALA A 186 -13.40 -8.76 1.45
C ALA A 186 -13.08 -9.89 2.46
N ALA A 187 -11.82 -10.29 2.58
CA ALA A 187 -11.38 -11.31 3.52
C ALA A 187 -11.69 -10.95 4.98
N LEU A 188 -11.46 -9.69 5.38
CA LEU A 188 -11.86 -9.21 6.72
C LEU A 188 -13.38 -9.30 6.91
N ALA A 189 -14.18 -8.86 5.93
CA ALA A 189 -15.63 -8.91 6.02
C ALA A 189 -16.15 -10.35 6.11
N ASP A 190 -15.61 -11.26 5.29
CA ASP A 190 -15.99 -12.67 5.29
C ASP A 190 -15.69 -13.32 6.64
N GLU A 191 -14.53 -13.00 7.22
CA GLU A 191 -14.14 -13.49 8.54
C GLU A 191 -15.08 -13.01 9.64
N LEU A 192 -15.45 -11.71 9.63
CA LEU A 192 -16.39 -11.14 10.59
C LEU A 192 -17.83 -11.67 10.40
N ILE A 193 -18.24 -11.95 9.16
CA ILE A 193 -19.53 -12.58 8.87
C ILE A 193 -19.55 -14.00 9.40
N ALA A 194 -18.49 -14.77 9.16
CA ALA A 194 -18.37 -16.14 9.66
C ALA A 194 -18.42 -16.20 11.19
N ASP A 195 -17.80 -15.24 11.88
CA ASP A 195 -17.86 -15.11 13.34
C ASP A 195 -19.14 -14.41 13.86
N ARG A 196 -20.10 -14.09 12.97
CA ARG A 196 -21.36 -13.39 13.30
C ARG A 196 -21.16 -12.00 13.92
N GLN A 197 -20.00 -11.40 13.73
CA GLN A 197 -19.70 -10.02 14.15
C GLN A 197 -20.17 -8.99 13.13
N LEU A 198 -20.33 -9.36 11.86
CA LEU A 198 -20.84 -8.51 10.80
C LEU A 198 -22.05 -9.16 10.13
N SER A 199 -23.15 -8.42 10.03
CA SER A 199 -24.31 -8.87 9.25
C SER A 199 -23.99 -8.80 7.74
N PRO A 200 -24.29 -9.86 6.96
CA PRO A 200 -24.15 -9.82 5.51
C PRO A 200 -24.96 -8.68 4.87
N TRP A 201 -26.13 -8.34 5.40
CA TRP A 201 -26.93 -7.21 4.92
C TRP A 201 -26.24 -5.86 5.13
N THR A 202 -25.58 -5.66 6.28
CA THR A 202 -24.78 -4.46 6.54
C THR A 202 -23.64 -4.36 5.53
N ARG A 203 -22.98 -5.48 5.21
CA ARG A 203 -21.90 -5.54 4.22
C ARG A 203 -22.40 -5.17 2.82
N VAL A 204 -23.49 -5.78 2.37
CA VAL A 204 -24.09 -5.50 1.05
C VAL A 204 -24.46 -4.02 0.94
N ARG A 205 -25.12 -3.45 1.95
CA ARG A 205 -25.53 -2.05 1.95
C ARG A 205 -24.34 -1.09 1.85
N ALA A 206 -23.30 -1.30 2.66
CA ALA A 206 -22.11 -0.44 2.64
C ALA A 206 -21.42 -0.44 1.26
N LEU A 207 -21.38 -1.60 0.58
CA LEU A 207 -20.84 -1.72 -0.78
C LEU A 207 -21.71 -0.98 -1.81
N VAL A 208 -23.05 -1.05 -1.70
CA VAL A 208 -23.97 -0.31 -2.57
C VAL A 208 -23.85 1.19 -2.38
N GLU A 209 -23.77 1.68 -1.14
CA GLU A 209 -23.61 3.09 -0.80
C GLU A 209 -22.34 3.70 -1.43
N HIS A 210 -21.31 2.88 -1.64
CA HIS A 210 -20.06 3.27 -2.27
C HIS A 210 -19.99 2.96 -3.78
N ASN A 211 -21.13 2.61 -4.41
CA ASN A 211 -21.22 2.23 -5.81
C ASN A 211 -20.32 1.03 -6.20
N GLN A 212 -20.02 0.13 -5.27
CA GLN A 212 -19.23 -1.08 -5.49
C GLN A 212 -20.12 -2.26 -5.86
N LEU A 213 -20.98 -2.07 -6.87
CA LEU A 213 -22.11 -2.96 -7.16
C LEU A 213 -21.70 -4.41 -7.48
N ALA A 214 -20.60 -4.63 -8.21
CA ALA A 214 -20.11 -5.97 -8.51
C ALA A 214 -19.71 -6.73 -7.23
N SER A 215 -19.10 -6.03 -6.28
CA SER A 215 -18.72 -6.59 -4.98
C SER A 215 -19.94 -6.77 -4.08
N ALA A 216 -20.90 -5.84 -4.11
CA ALA A 216 -22.16 -5.98 -3.40
C ALA A 216 -22.91 -7.24 -3.84
N ARG A 217 -22.96 -7.52 -5.16
CA ARG A 217 -23.53 -8.76 -5.70
C ARG A 217 -22.81 -10.00 -5.21
N ARG A 218 -21.47 -10.00 -5.16
CA ARG A 218 -20.73 -11.16 -4.60
C ARG A 218 -21.05 -11.36 -3.12
N ALA A 219 -21.17 -10.28 -2.35
CA ALA A 219 -21.50 -10.34 -0.93
C ALA A 219 -22.92 -10.85 -0.64
N THR A 220 -23.85 -10.85 -1.62
CA THR A 220 -25.18 -11.45 -1.42
C THR A 220 -25.12 -12.95 -1.27
N ALA A 221 -24.05 -13.62 -1.70
CA ALA A 221 -23.85 -15.06 -1.51
C ALA A 221 -23.79 -15.46 -0.02
N ALA A 222 -23.48 -14.52 0.88
CA ALA A 222 -23.50 -14.73 2.33
C ALA A 222 -24.90 -14.55 2.96
N LEU A 223 -25.90 -14.15 2.18
CA LEU A 223 -27.30 -14.03 2.63
C LEU A 223 -28.03 -15.37 2.53
N PRO A 224 -29.14 -15.56 3.27
CA PRO A 224 -30.08 -16.64 3.00
C PRO A 224 -30.51 -16.64 1.52
N PRO A 225 -30.75 -17.80 0.88
CA PRO A 225 -31.01 -17.88 -0.56
C PRO A 225 -32.12 -16.97 -1.08
N ALA A 226 -33.22 -16.81 -0.33
CA ALA A 226 -34.32 -15.92 -0.69
C ALA A 226 -33.88 -14.45 -0.69
N ASP A 227 -33.20 -14.02 0.37
CA ASP A 227 -32.64 -12.68 0.52
C ASP A 227 -31.60 -12.38 -0.56
N ALA A 228 -30.76 -13.36 -0.90
CA ALA A 228 -29.73 -13.23 -1.93
C ALA A 228 -30.32 -12.92 -3.32
N ALA A 229 -31.38 -13.64 -3.70
CA ALA A 229 -32.08 -13.43 -4.97
C ALA A 229 -32.74 -12.04 -5.03
N GLN A 230 -33.39 -11.64 -3.94
CA GLN A 230 -34.01 -10.31 -3.82
C GLN A 230 -32.95 -9.20 -3.86
N ALA A 231 -31.86 -9.34 -3.11
CA ALA A 231 -30.77 -8.38 -3.09
C ALA A 231 -30.14 -8.20 -4.47
N ALA A 232 -29.89 -9.30 -5.20
CA ALA A 232 -29.37 -9.24 -6.57
C ALA A 232 -30.31 -8.47 -7.50
N GLN A 233 -31.62 -8.71 -7.41
CA GLN A 233 -32.61 -7.99 -8.20
C GLN A 233 -32.67 -6.49 -7.86
N ILE A 234 -32.59 -6.13 -6.57
CA ILE A 234 -32.55 -4.73 -6.12
C ILE A 234 -31.31 -4.02 -6.68
N ILE A 235 -30.14 -4.68 -6.64
CA ILE A 235 -28.88 -4.11 -7.13
C ILE A 235 -28.87 -3.96 -8.65
N GLU A 236 -29.47 -4.91 -9.38
CA GLU A 236 -29.49 -4.92 -10.84
C GLU A 236 -30.56 -4.03 -11.46
N GLN A 237 -31.76 -4.05 -10.90
CA GLN A 237 -32.95 -3.43 -11.46
C GLN A 237 -33.76 -2.71 -10.37
N PRO A 238 -33.21 -1.69 -9.70
CA PRO A 238 -33.82 -1.07 -8.52
C PRO A 238 -35.20 -0.47 -8.83
N ALA A 239 -35.34 0.24 -9.96
CA ALA A 239 -36.61 0.83 -10.37
C ALA A 239 -37.69 -0.23 -10.60
N ARG A 240 -37.36 -1.33 -11.28
CA ARG A 240 -38.31 -2.43 -11.54
C ARG A 240 -38.69 -3.15 -10.26
N TRP A 241 -37.74 -3.34 -9.35
CA TRP A 241 -38.01 -3.97 -8.06
C TRP A 241 -38.99 -3.12 -7.25
N LEU A 242 -38.76 -1.79 -7.18
CA LEU A 242 -39.62 -0.84 -6.48
C LEU A 242 -41.04 -0.83 -7.05
N THR A 243 -41.23 -0.72 -8.37
CA THR A 243 -42.59 -0.72 -8.96
C THR A 243 -43.35 -2.02 -8.70
N THR A 244 -42.65 -3.15 -8.57
CA THR A 244 -43.27 -4.44 -8.27
C THR A 244 -43.65 -4.57 -6.80
N HIS A 245 -42.96 -3.86 -5.90
CA HIS A 245 -43.08 -4.04 -4.45
C HIS A 245 -43.60 -2.80 -3.70
N GLU A 246 -43.85 -1.68 -4.36
CA GLU A 246 -44.22 -0.38 -3.76
C GLU A 246 -45.37 -0.43 -2.76
N ARG A 247 -46.30 -1.39 -2.89
CA ARG A 247 -47.46 -1.54 -2.00
C ARG A 247 -47.19 -2.37 -0.74
N ARG A 248 -46.02 -3.01 -0.64
CA ARG A 248 -45.62 -3.89 0.48
C ARG A 248 -44.56 -3.26 1.38
N ILE A 249 -44.07 -2.08 1.04
CA ILE A 249 -43.08 -1.28 1.77
C ILE A 249 -43.82 -0.15 2.47
#